data_AF-J1GS18-F1
#
_entry.id   AF-J1GS18-F1
#
_cell.length_a   1.000
_cell.length_b   1.000
_cell.length_c   1.000
_cell.angle_alpha   90.00
_cell.angle_beta   90.00
_cell.angle_gamma   90.00
#
_symmetry.space_group_name_H-M   'P 1'
#
loop_
_entity.id
_entity.type
_entity.pdbx_description
1 polymer ?
#
loop_
_entity_poly.entity_id
_entity_poly.type
_entity_poly.pdbx_seq_one_letter_code
_entity_poly.pdbx_strand_id
1 'polypeptide(L)'
;MQHVTDNGTVYAREVDSGGKRLRTVALPAEYVSEHAHWSYAATAYGVQDATVYRSLTMLSDATSVAGVYVYVGMTRGRQQNQLHVVAENMDDARAQFVEAMERDPADRGLDHATAQAIDAVRGLVVDGPVQLVTDEIARLATEVERAEQLAERWEQTATRFDAQRATHKAKDDEHADVLRRAEADLRVIDVAQQVEAARGDRDAMRERREQEQRQQALAEREWQLSEPTEADRRHDPQRDGPARGL
;
A
#
# COMPACT_ATOMS: atom_id res chain seq x y z
N MET A 1 -33.09 49.88 28.70
CA MET A 1 -31.94 50.52 29.40
C MET A 1 -32.39 51.87 29.91
N GLN A 2 -32.14 52.21 31.18
CA GLN A 2 -32.50 53.53 31.73
C GLN A 2 -31.34 54.52 31.66
N HIS A 3 -30.14 54.12 32.08
CA HIS A 3 -28.92 54.93 31.98
C HIS A 3 -27.66 54.06 32.10
N VAL A 4 -26.54 54.60 31.65
CA VAL A 4 -25.19 54.03 31.79
C VAL A 4 -24.33 55.03 32.55
N THR A 5 -23.56 54.55 33.51
CA THR A 5 -22.62 55.36 34.27
C THR A 5 -21.27 55.46 33.57
N ASP A 6 -20.44 56.43 33.97
CA ASP A 6 -19.12 56.67 33.37
C ASP A 6 -18.15 55.47 33.50
N ASN A 7 -18.41 54.56 34.45
CA ASN A 7 -17.66 53.32 34.64
C ASN A 7 -18.23 52.11 33.85
N GLY A 8 -19.21 52.33 32.96
CA GLY A 8 -19.78 51.29 32.10
C GLY A 8 -20.84 50.39 32.75
N THR A 9 -21.27 50.68 33.98
CA THR A 9 -22.38 49.94 34.63
C THR A 9 -23.71 50.33 33.99
N VAL A 10 -24.53 49.34 33.66
CA VAL A 10 -25.82 49.54 33.01
C VAL A 10 -26.95 49.32 34.01
N TYR A 11 -27.82 50.32 34.18
CA TYR A 11 -29.06 50.16 34.96
C TYR A 11 -30.20 49.74 34.03
N ALA A 12 -30.61 48.49 34.19
CA ALA A 12 -31.68 47.86 33.42
C ALA A 12 -32.97 47.75 34.26
N ARG A 13 -34.12 47.97 33.61
CA ARG A 13 -35.42 47.75 34.22
C ARG A 13 -35.93 46.39 33.78
N GLU A 14 -36.30 45.56 34.74
CA GLU A 14 -36.92 44.26 34.51
C GLU A 14 -38.27 44.45 33.79
N VAL A 15 -38.52 43.69 32.73
CA VAL A 15 -39.71 43.86 31.86
C VAL A 15 -40.77 42.78 32.13
N ASP A 16 -40.38 41.65 32.73
CA ASP A 16 -41.29 40.56 33.05
C ASP A 16 -41.05 40.03 34.46
N SER A 17 -41.79 40.60 35.42
CA SER A 17 -42.01 39.95 36.70
C SER A 17 -43.49 40.11 37.00
N GLY A 18 -44.22 39.00 37.13
CA GLY A 18 -45.65 38.98 37.47
C GLY A 18 -46.02 39.59 38.84
N GLY A 19 -45.16 40.43 39.44
CA GLY A 19 -45.39 41.17 40.67
C GLY A 19 -45.44 42.68 40.44
N LYS A 20 -46.29 43.38 41.21
CA LYS A 20 -46.61 44.82 41.09
C LYS A 20 -45.45 45.83 41.28
N ARG A 21 -44.17 45.43 41.22
CA ARG A 21 -43.01 46.32 41.38
C ARG A 21 -41.92 46.00 40.37
N LEU A 22 -41.79 46.86 39.35
CA LEU A 22 -40.66 46.86 38.41
C LEU A 22 -39.37 47.18 39.18
N ARG A 23 -38.41 46.26 39.19
CA ARG A 23 -37.11 46.45 39.83
C ARG A 23 -36.10 46.99 38.81
N THR A 24 -35.22 47.86 39.28
CA THR A 24 -34.06 48.31 38.52
C THR A 24 -32.84 47.54 39.02
N VAL A 25 -32.11 46.91 38.11
CA VAL A 25 -30.94 46.08 38.40
C VAL A 25 -29.70 46.75 37.81
N ALA A 26 -28.62 46.79 38.58
CA ALA A 26 -27.32 47.25 38.11
C ALA A 26 -26.55 46.06 37.50
N LEU A 27 -26.15 46.19 36.24
CA LEU A 27 -25.33 45.22 35.51
C LEU A 27 -23.91 45.78 35.42
N PRO A 28 -22.92 45.17 36.11
CA PRO A 28 -21.53 45.63 36.07
C PRO A 28 -20.96 45.63 34.65
N ALA A 29 -20.00 46.51 34.39
CA ALA A 29 -19.37 46.65 33.07
C ALA A 29 -18.77 45.33 32.56
N GLU A 30 -18.11 44.58 33.43
CA GLU A 30 -17.53 43.26 33.12
C GLU A 30 -18.61 42.28 32.64
N TYR A 31 -19.72 42.18 33.37
CA TYR A 31 -20.86 41.33 33.02
C TYR A 31 -21.48 41.72 31.67
N VAL A 32 -21.64 43.02 31.42
CA VAL A 32 -22.18 43.51 30.14
C VAL A 32 -21.21 43.21 29.00
N SER A 33 -19.90 43.37 29.22
CA SER A 33 -18.90 43.09 28.18
C SER A 33 -18.82 41.60 27.80
N GLU A 34 -19.09 40.71 28.76
CA GLU A 34 -19.02 39.27 28.54
C GLU A 34 -20.33 38.67 28.00
N HIS A 35 -21.48 39.24 28.37
CA HIS A 35 -22.78 38.62 28.11
C HIS A 35 -23.75 39.46 27.27
N ALA A 36 -23.38 40.68 26.88
CA ALA A 36 -24.20 41.47 25.96
C ALA A 36 -23.65 41.40 24.53
N HIS A 37 -24.54 41.10 23.60
CA HIS A 37 -24.24 41.14 22.17
C HIS A 37 -24.99 42.29 21.50
N TRP A 38 -24.37 42.84 20.44
CA TRP A 38 -24.98 43.84 19.59
C TRP A 38 -26.10 43.19 18.78
N SER A 39 -27.35 43.41 19.16
CA SER A 39 -28.50 42.86 18.46
C SER A 39 -29.12 43.90 17.54
N TYR A 40 -28.52 44.11 16.36
CA TYR A 40 -29.18 44.83 15.26
C TYR A 40 -30.19 43.95 14.51
N ALA A 41 -30.00 42.64 14.59
CA ALA A 41 -30.91 41.63 14.09
C ALA A 41 -30.97 40.46 15.09
N ALA A 42 -32.15 39.91 15.29
CA ALA A 42 -32.37 38.72 16.10
C ALA A 42 -33.06 37.67 15.24
N THR A 43 -32.80 36.39 15.51
CA THR A 43 -33.62 35.31 14.96
C THR A 43 -35.05 35.47 15.50
N ALA A 44 -36.06 35.10 14.72
CA ALA A 44 -37.44 35.35 15.10
C ALA A 44 -37.89 34.60 16.39
N TYR A 45 -37.15 33.56 16.80
CA TYR A 45 -37.29 32.93 18.13
C TYR A 45 -36.88 33.87 19.28
N GLY A 46 -35.84 34.70 19.10
CA GLY A 46 -35.34 35.63 20.11
C GLY A 46 -36.18 36.89 20.34
N VAL A 47 -37.26 37.09 19.57
CA VAL A 47 -38.16 38.25 19.65
C VAL A 47 -39.64 37.86 19.79
N GLN A 48 -39.91 36.60 20.18
CA GLN A 48 -41.27 36.06 20.23
C GLN A 48 -42.21 36.77 21.22
N ASP A 49 -41.69 37.52 22.19
CA ASP A 49 -42.50 38.33 23.13
C ASP A 49 -42.27 39.86 22.99
N ALA A 50 -41.48 40.28 21.99
CA ALA A 50 -41.20 41.69 21.78
C ALA A 50 -42.24 42.34 20.86
N THR A 51 -42.93 43.38 21.35
CA THR A 51 -43.68 44.30 20.48
C THR A 51 -42.80 45.50 20.17
N VAL A 52 -42.45 45.70 18.90
CA VAL A 52 -41.53 46.76 18.47
C VAL A 52 -42.26 47.85 17.66
N TYR A 53 -41.64 49.02 17.51
CA TYR A 53 -42.22 50.12 16.73
C TYR A 53 -42.36 49.74 15.24
N ARG A 54 -41.31 49.18 14.67
CA ARG A 54 -41.24 48.67 13.28
C ARG A 54 -40.57 47.31 13.27
N SER A 55 -41.10 46.39 12.48
CA SER A 55 -40.51 45.07 12.24
C SER A 55 -39.95 45.01 10.83
N LEU A 56 -38.71 44.53 10.70
CA LEU A 56 -38.07 44.24 9.43
C LEU A 56 -37.66 42.76 9.44
N THR A 57 -38.17 42.02 8.47
CA THR A 57 -37.96 40.58 8.34
C THR A 57 -37.21 40.31 7.04
N MET A 58 -36.19 39.45 7.08
CA MET A 58 -35.50 38.97 5.88
C MET A 58 -35.97 37.55 5.55
N LEU A 59 -36.27 37.30 4.28
CA LEU A 59 -36.58 36.00 3.70
C LEU A 59 -35.51 35.66 2.67
N SER A 60 -34.91 34.47 2.81
CA SER A 60 -33.95 33.92 1.87
C SER A 60 -34.03 32.40 1.88
N ASP A 61 -33.56 31.77 0.80
CA ASP A 61 -33.48 30.31 0.60
C ASP A 61 -32.83 29.55 1.79
N ALA A 62 -31.84 30.15 2.47
CA ALA A 62 -31.21 29.57 3.67
C ALA A 62 -32.14 29.38 4.89
N THR A 63 -33.40 29.84 4.82
CA THR A 63 -34.35 29.82 5.95
C THR A 63 -35.44 28.78 5.70
N SER A 64 -35.13 27.49 5.81
CA SER A 64 -36.08 26.38 5.57
C SER A 64 -37.30 26.34 6.52
N VAL A 65 -37.34 27.19 7.53
CA VAL A 65 -38.47 27.39 8.48
C VAL A 65 -39.17 28.74 8.23
N ALA A 66 -39.01 29.30 7.03
CA ALA A 66 -39.43 30.65 6.65
C ALA A 66 -40.87 30.99 7.07
N GLY A 67 -41.83 30.07 6.90
CA GLY A 67 -43.24 30.43 7.10
C GLY A 67 -43.63 30.81 8.53
N VAL A 68 -43.06 30.14 9.54
CA VAL A 68 -43.30 30.49 10.94
C VAL A 68 -42.65 31.83 11.27
N TYR A 69 -41.45 32.09 10.76
CA TYR A 69 -40.69 33.29 11.08
C TYR A 69 -41.14 34.53 10.30
N VAL A 70 -41.62 34.37 9.06
CA VAL A 70 -42.26 35.44 8.29
C VAL A 70 -43.55 35.86 8.98
N TYR A 71 -44.42 34.92 9.39
CA TYR A 71 -45.64 35.26 10.12
C TYR A 71 -45.35 36.04 11.41
N VAL A 72 -44.39 35.56 12.21
CA VAL A 72 -43.97 36.22 13.45
C VAL A 72 -43.46 37.62 13.13
N GLY A 73 -42.45 37.78 12.26
CA GLY A 73 -41.89 39.08 11.94
C GLY A 73 -42.90 40.05 11.33
N MET A 74 -43.85 39.55 10.54
CA MET A 74 -44.91 40.34 9.92
C MET A 74 -46.02 40.79 10.89
N THR A 75 -45.95 40.39 12.17
CA THR A 75 -46.93 40.75 13.20
C THR A 75 -46.33 41.48 14.43
N ARG A 76 -45.01 41.70 14.49
CA ARG A 76 -44.34 42.35 15.65
C ARG A 76 -44.38 43.87 15.67
N GLY A 77 -44.45 44.52 14.50
CA GLY A 77 -44.43 45.97 14.38
C GLY A 77 -45.81 46.57 14.62
N ARG A 78 -45.88 47.59 15.48
CA ARG A 78 -47.14 48.33 15.75
C ARG A 78 -47.54 49.26 14.62
N GLN A 79 -46.56 49.83 13.90
CA GLN A 79 -46.80 50.81 12.84
C GLN A 79 -46.51 50.25 11.45
N GLN A 80 -45.45 49.43 11.33
CA GLN A 80 -45.01 48.92 10.04
C GLN A 80 -44.33 47.56 10.20
N ASN A 81 -44.67 46.67 9.27
CA ASN A 81 -44.02 45.38 9.06
C ASN A 81 -43.51 45.35 7.61
N GLN A 82 -42.22 45.13 7.43
CA GLN A 82 -41.60 45.06 6.11
C GLN A 82 -40.86 43.74 5.93
N LEU A 83 -41.17 43.05 4.82
CA LEU A 83 -40.47 41.85 4.39
C LEU A 83 -39.48 42.21 3.28
N HIS A 84 -38.21 41.84 3.47
CA HIS A 84 -37.18 41.89 2.45
C HIS A 84 -36.92 40.48 1.94
N VAL A 85 -37.16 40.24 0.65
CA VAL A 85 -36.92 38.95 0.00
C VAL A 85 -35.61 39.04 -0.76
N VAL A 86 -34.67 38.13 -0.48
CA VAL A 86 -33.39 38.02 -1.15
C VAL A 86 -33.47 36.85 -2.12
N ALA A 87 -33.55 37.18 -3.42
CA ALA A 87 -33.80 36.23 -4.49
C ALA A 87 -33.02 36.64 -5.75
N GLU A 88 -32.80 35.69 -6.66
CA GLU A 88 -32.05 35.94 -7.90
C GLU A 88 -32.83 36.85 -8.87
N ASN A 89 -34.15 36.73 -8.89
CA ASN A 89 -35.05 37.49 -9.74
C ASN A 89 -36.46 37.58 -9.13
N MET A 90 -37.38 38.29 -9.81
CA MET A 90 -38.74 38.51 -9.32
C MET A 90 -39.60 37.25 -9.29
N ASP A 91 -39.37 36.29 -10.19
CA ASP A 91 -40.12 35.04 -10.21
C ASP A 91 -39.70 34.13 -9.06
N ASP A 92 -38.39 34.06 -8.78
CA ASP A 92 -37.81 33.41 -7.61
C ASP A 92 -38.29 34.07 -6.30
N ALA A 93 -38.27 35.41 -6.23
CA ALA A 93 -38.79 36.15 -5.07
C ALA A 93 -40.27 35.82 -4.80
N ARG A 94 -41.07 35.70 -5.87
CA ARG A 94 -42.48 35.34 -5.79
C ARG A 94 -42.66 33.90 -5.32
N ALA A 95 -41.86 32.96 -5.83
CA ALA A 95 -41.89 31.56 -5.41
C ALA A 95 -41.57 31.42 -3.91
N GLN A 96 -40.47 32.03 -3.46
CA GLN A 96 -40.07 32.02 -2.05
C GLN A 96 -41.12 32.65 -1.13
N PHE A 97 -41.75 33.76 -1.56
CA PHE A 97 -42.81 34.38 -0.79
C PHE A 97 -44.06 33.49 -0.67
N VAL A 98 -44.48 32.86 -1.76
CA VAL A 98 -45.63 31.96 -1.77
C VAL A 98 -45.36 30.76 -0.86
N GLU A 99 -44.20 30.12 -1.01
CA GLU A 99 -43.78 28.99 -0.17
C GLU A 99 -43.76 29.37 1.32
N ALA A 100 -43.21 30.54 1.66
CA ALA A 100 -43.19 31.01 3.04
C ALA A 100 -44.60 31.31 3.60
N MET A 101 -45.53 31.78 2.76
CA MET A 101 -46.89 32.07 3.20
C MET A 101 -47.81 30.85 3.22
N GLU A 102 -47.44 29.79 2.50
CA GLU A 102 -48.12 28.51 2.54
C GLU A 102 -47.93 27.87 3.92
N ARG A 103 -49.04 27.70 4.63
CA ARG A 103 -49.07 26.98 5.90
C ARG A 103 -48.77 25.53 5.59
N ASP A 104 -47.61 25.02 6.03
CA ASP A 104 -47.18 23.63 5.84
C ASP A 104 -48.35 22.66 6.14
N PRO A 105 -49.01 22.13 5.10
CA PRO A 105 -50.01 21.10 5.31
C PRO A 105 -49.24 19.86 5.71
N ALA A 106 -49.66 19.18 6.79
CA ALA A 106 -49.01 17.96 7.25
C ALA A 106 -48.87 16.89 6.14
N ASP A 107 -49.68 16.98 5.08
CA ASP A 107 -49.53 16.25 3.83
C ASP A 107 -49.21 17.20 2.66
N ARG A 108 -47.96 17.21 2.19
CA ARG A 108 -47.53 17.97 1.00
C ARG A 108 -47.91 17.30 -0.33
N GLY A 109 -48.54 16.13 -0.26
CA GLY A 109 -49.12 15.43 -1.41
C GLY A 109 -48.11 14.91 -2.44
N LEU A 110 -48.64 14.35 -3.53
CA LEU A 110 -47.87 13.74 -4.61
C LEU A 110 -47.06 14.75 -5.43
N ASP A 111 -47.52 16.00 -5.54
CA ASP A 111 -46.84 17.03 -6.33
C ASP A 111 -45.50 17.44 -5.71
N HIS A 112 -45.45 17.57 -4.38
CA HIS A 112 -44.20 17.83 -3.66
C HIS A 112 -43.23 16.65 -3.75
N ALA A 113 -43.74 15.42 -3.59
CA ALA A 113 -42.93 14.21 -3.77
C ALA A 113 -42.38 14.10 -5.21
N THR A 114 -43.18 14.50 -6.20
CA THR A 114 -42.77 14.53 -7.61
C THR A 114 -41.69 15.59 -7.86
N ALA A 115 -41.84 16.79 -7.31
CA ALA A 115 -40.83 17.84 -7.41
C ALA A 115 -39.50 17.43 -6.75
N GLN A 116 -39.55 16.81 -5.56
CA GLN A 116 -38.36 16.28 -4.88
C GLN A 116 -37.70 15.15 -5.67
N ALA A 117 -38.48 14.26 -6.28
CA ALA A 117 -37.94 13.19 -7.11
C ALA A 117 -37.28 13.73 -8.38
N ILE A 118 -37.88 14.73 -9.02
CA ILE A 118 -37.30 15.40 -10.19
C ILE A 118 -35.98 16.08 -9.81
N ASP A 119 -35.93 16.77 -8.67
CA ASP A 119 -34.71 17.44 -8.21
C ASP A 119 -33.61 16.45 -7.82
N ALA A 120 -33.95 15.36 -7.12
CA ALA A 120 -33.02 14.30 -6.76
C ALA A 120 -32.41 13.59 -7.98
N VAL A 121 -33.17 13.45 -9.08
CA VAL A 121 -32.72 12.82 -10.32
C VAL A 121 -32.07 13.84 -11.27
N ARG A 122 -32.17 15.14 -11.00
CA ARG A 122 -31.61 16.22 -11.83
C ARG A 122 -30.08 16.16 -11.95
N GLY A 123 -29.39 15.49 -11.02
CA GLY A 123 -27.95 15.21 -11.09
C GLY A 123 -27.59 13.91 -11.83
N LEU A 124 -28.57 13.08 -12.18
CA LEU A 124 -28.41 11.83 -12.93
C LEU A 124 -28.65 12.06 -14.44
N VAL A 125 -28.11 13.14 -14.98
CA VAL A 125 -28.17 13.43 -16.42
C VAL A 125 -27.03 12.69 -17.12
N VAL A 126 -27.26 12.27 -18.37
CA VAL A 126 -26.28 11.56 -19.21
C VAL A 126 -24.95 12.33 -19.33
N ASP A 127 -25.00 13.66 -19.34
CA ASP A 127 -23.83 14.56 -19.38
C ASP A 127 -23.46 15.15 -18.00
N GLY A 128 -23.91 14.50 -16.92
CA GLY A 128 -23.70 14.93 -15.53
C GLY A 128 -22.56 14.17 -14.83
N PRO A 129 -22.46 14.25 -13.48
CA PRO A 129 -21.44 13.56 -12.69
C PRO A 129 -21.34 12.04 -12.93
N VAL A 130 -22.43 11.41 -13.39
CA VAL A 130 -22.49 9.99 -13.76
C VAL A 130 -21.64 9.67 -15.00
N GLN A 131 -21.42 10.65 -15.88
CA GLN A 131 -20.57 10.48 -17.07
C GLN A 131 -19.13 10.16 -16.67
N LEU A 132 -18.58 10.83 -15.64
CA LEU A 132 -17.23 10.56 -15.14
C LEU A 132 -17.08 9.10 -14.66
N VAL A 133 -18.10 8.58 -13.97
CA VAL A 133 -18.12 7.18 -13.51
C VAL A 133 -18.21 6.23 -14.70
N THR A 134 -19.01 6.57 -15.70
CA THR A 134 -19.21 5.75 -16.90
C THR A 134 -17.94 5.70 -17.75
N ASP A 135 -17.27 6.84 -17.93
CA ASP A 135 -15.98 6.96 -18.63
C ASP A 135 -14.88 6.19 -17.89
N GLU A 136 -14.86 6.24 -16.56
CA GLU A 136 -13.90 5.50 -15.75
C GLU A 136 -14.12 3.99 -15.83
N ILE A 137 -15.38 3.53 -15.84
CA ILE A 137 -15.71 2.12 -16.08
C ILE A 137 -15.21 1.68 -17.47
N ALA A 138 -15.41 2.49 -18.50
CA ALA A 138 -14.94 2.18 -19.85
C ALA A 138 -13.40 2.15 -19.94
N ARG A 139 -12.73 3.08 -19.24
CA ARG A 139 -11.26 3.10 -19.13
C ARG A 139 -10.73 1.82 -18.47
N LEU A 140 -11.32 1.43 -17.34
CA LEU A 140 -10.94 0.23 -16.60
C LEU A 140 -11.21 -1.05 -17.39
N ALA A 141 -12.35 -1.13 -18.10
CA ALA A 141 -12.65 -2.27 -18.96
C ALA A 141 -11.56 -2.46 -20.03
N THR A 142 -11.11 -1.36 -20.65
CA THR A 142 -10.02 -1.41 -21.63
C THR A 142 -8.69 -1.84 -21.00
N GLU A 143 -8.42 -1.45 -19.76
CA GLU A 143 -7.21 -1.84 -19.04
C GLU A 143 -7.19 -3.34 -18.69
N VAL A 144 -8.34 -3.87 -18.24
CA VAL A 144 -8.52 -5.31 -17.98
C VAL A 144 -8.26 -6.11 -19.25
N GLU A 145 -8.85 -5.72 -20.38
CA GLU A 145 -8.68 -6.45 -21.63
C GLU A 145 -7.22 -6.46 -22.12
N ARG A 146 -6.48 -5.36 -21.92
CA ARG A 146 -5.03 -5.34 -22.20
C ARG A 146 -4.24 -6.25 -21.27
N ALA A 147 -4.60 -6.28 -19.99
CA ALA A 147 -3.93 -7.13 -19.01
C ALA A 147 -4.15 -8.62 -19.33
N GLU A 148 -5.37 -9.00 -19.73
CA GLU A 148 -5.70 -10.35 -20.18
C GLU A 148 -4.90 -10.74 -21.43
N GLN A 149 -4.83 -9.87 -22.44
CA GLN A 149 -4.02 -10.12 -23.64
C GLN A 149 -2.52 -10.27 -23.33
N LEU A 150 -2.00 -9.51 -22.37
CA LEU A 150 -0.61 -9.67 -21.92
C LEU A 150 -0.40 -10.99 -21.18
N ALA A 151 -1.34 -11.38 -20.31
CA ALA A 151 -1.28 -12.64 -19.59
C ALA A 151 -1.29 -13.83 -20.56
N GLU A 152 -2.17 -13.81 -21.57
CA GLU A 152 -2.24 -14.86 -22.59
C GLU A 152 -0.90 -15.00 -23.35
N ARG A 153 -0.28 -13.86 -23.73
CA ARG A 153 1.04 -13.88 -24.39
C ARG A 153 2.13 -14.48 -23.51
N TRP A 154 2.13 -14.17 -22.21
CA TRP A 154 3.07 -14.75 -21.26
C TRP A 154 2.86 -16.25 -21.09
N GLU A 155 1.62 -16.70 -21.04
CA GLU A 155 1.27 -18.13 -20.94
C GLU A 155 1.73 -18.91 -22.19
N GLN A 156 1.48 -18.36 -23.38
CA GLN A 156 1.97 -18.93 -24.64
C GLN A 156 3.50 -19.02 -24.65
N THR A 157 4.17 -17.97 -24.16
CA THR A 157 5.64 -17.94 -24.07
C THR A 157 6.16 -18.98 -23.08
N ALA A 158 5.54 -19.11 -21.90
CA ALA A 158 5.89 -20.11 -20.90
C ALA A 158 5.71 -21.53 -21.46
N THR A 159 4.60 -21.81 -22.14
CA THR A 159 4.33 -23.10 -22.77
C THR A 159 5.40 -23.44 -23.81
N ARG A 160 5.85 -22.46 -24.60
CA ARG A 160 6.93 -22.66 -25.57
C ARG A 160 8.26 -23.00 -24.87
N PHE A 161 8.59 -22.31 -23.77
CA PHE A 161 9.78 -22.61 -22.99
C PHE A 161 9.72 -24.00 -22.34
N ASP A 162 8.56 -24.40 -21.83
CA ASP A 162 8.36 -25.75 -21.27
C ASP A 162 8.52 -26.84 -22.33
N ALA A 163 7.96 -26.63 -23.53
CA ALA A 163 8.15 -27.55 -24.66
C ALA A 163 9.64 -27.65 -25.08
N GLN A 164 10.36 -26.53 -25.12
CA GLN A 164 11.78 -26.51 -25.41
C GLN A 164 12.59 -27.25 -24.33
N ARG A 165 12.27 -27.02 -23.05
CA ARG A 165 12.89 -27.71 -21.92
C ARG A 165 12.65 -29.22 -21.99
N ALA A 166 11.42 -29.65 -22.29
CA ALA A 166 11.09 -31.05 -22.45
C ALA A 166 11.89 -31.71 -23.58
N THR A 167 12.07 -30.99 -24.69
CA THR A 167 12.88 -31.46 -25.83
C THR A 167 14.35 -31.63 -25.44
N HIS A 168 14.92 -30.66 -24.71
CA HIS A 168 16.30 -30.76 -24.22
C HIS A 168 16.47 -31.93 -23.25
N LYS A 169 15.55 -32.07 -22.29
CA LYS A 169 15.57 -33.19 -21.35
C LYS A 169 15.52 -34.54 -22.06
N ALA A 170 14.65 -34.69 -23.07
CA ALA A 170 14.56 -35.92 -23.84
C ALA A 170 15.87 -36.27 -24.57
N LYS A 171 16.58 -35.27 -25.11
CA LYS A 171 17.91 -35.47 -25.72
C LYS A 171 18.96 -35.85 -24.69
N ASP A 172 18.97 -35.20 -23.53
CA ASP A 172 19.91 -35.53 -22.45
C ASP A 172 19.67 -36.95 -21.93
N ASP A 173 18.40 -37.36 -21.78
CA ASP A 173 18.01 -38.71 -21.41
C ASP A 173 18.44 -39.73 -22.48
N GLU A 174 18.30 -39.41 -23.78
CA GLU A 174 18.81 -40.23 -24.89
C GLU A 174 20.34 -40.37 -24.85
N HIS A 175 21.07 -39.28 -24.63
CA HIS A 175 22.51 -39.31 -24.48
C HIS A 175 22.95 -40.16 -23.27
N ALA A 176 22.26 -40.02 -22.14
CA ALA A 176 22.52 -40.82 -20.95
C ALA A 176 22.21 -42.32 -21.18
N ASP A 177 21.17 -42.65 -21.94
CA ASP A 177 20.86 -44.02 -22.36
C ASP A 177 21.97 -44.60 -23.26
N VAL A 178 22.45 -43.83 -24.24
CA VAL A 178 23.55 -44.26 -25.13
C VAL A 178 24.82 -44.51 -24.33
N LEU A 179 25.17 -43.61 -23.41
CA LEU A 179 26.33 -43.78 -22.53
C LEU A 179 26.18 -45.03 -21.66
N ARG A 180 25.04 -45.22 -21.00
CA ARG A 180 24.78 -46.43 -20.19
C ARG A 180 24.89 -47.73 -21.02
N ARG A 181 24.39 -47.73 -22.26
CA ARG A 181 24.53 -48.90 -23.16
C ARG A 181 25.99 -49.14 -23.56
N ALA A 182 26.74 -48.08 -23.83
CA ALA A 182 28.17 -48.19 -24.16
C ALA A 182 28.99 -48.69 -22.97
N GLU A 183 28.71 -48.20 -21.75
CA GLU A 183 29.35 -48.67 -20.51
C GLU A 183 29.03 -50.13 -20.20
N ALA A 184 27.82 -50.59 -20.54
CA ALA A 184 27.40 -51.97 -20.39
C ALA A 184 27.88 -52.91 -21.53
N ASP A 185 28.54 -52.39 -22.57
CA ASP A 185 29.10 -53.22 -23.64
C ASP A 185 30.27 -54.05 -23.10
N LEU A 186 30.16 -55.38 -23.23
CA LEU A 186 31.17 -56.33 -22.80
C LEU A 186 32.56 -56.03 -23.38
N ARG A 187 32.63 -55.46 -24.59
CA ARG A 187 33.90 -55.05 -25.20
C ARG A 187 34.57 -53.91 -24.45
N VAL A 188 33.79 -52.92 -24.01
CA VAL A 188 34.30 -51.77 -23.23
C VAL A 188 34.74 -52.24 -21.84
N ILE A 189 33.97 -53.13 -21.21
CA ILE A 189 34.31 -53.74 -19.92
C ILE A 189 35.62 -54.54 -20.02
N ASP A 190 35.78 -55.37 -21.05
CA ASP A 190 37.00 -56.16 -21.27
C ASP A 190 38.22 -55.27 -21.48
N VAL A 191 38.12 -54.25 -22.34
CA VAL A 191 39.22 -53.27 -22.55
C VAL A 191 39.54 -52.53 -21.24
N ALA A 192 38.53 -52.13 -20.46
CA ALA A 192 38.76 -51.48 -19.17
C ALA A 192 39.49 -52.40 -18.17
N GLN A 193 39.11 -53.68 -18.10
CA GLN A 193 39.79 -54.68 -17.27
C GLN A 193 41.23 -54.90 -17.72
N GLN A 194 41.49 -54.96 -19.02
CA GLN A 194 42.85 -55.07 -19.57
C GLN A 194 43.70 -53.85 -19.26
N VAL A 195 43.15 -52.64 -19.34
CA VAL A 195 43.85 -51.40 -18.97
C VAL A 195 44.19 -51.38 -17.48
N GLU A 196 43.26 -51.77 -16.62
CA GLU A 196 43.52 -51.86 -15.17
C GLU A 196 44.55 -52.93 -14.84
N ALA A 197 44.50 -54.10 -15.48
CA ALA A 197 45.53 -55.13 -15.33
C ALA A 197 46.92 -54.60 -15.76
N ALA A 198 47.00 -53.92 -16.92
CA ALA A 198 48.24 -53.33 -17.39
C ALA A 198 48.78 -52.23 -16.46
N ARG A 199 47.90 -51.44 -15.83
CA ARG A 199 48.27 -50.45 -14.80
C ARG A 199 48.85 -51.16 -13.57
N GLY A 200 48.17 -52.19 -13.07
CA GLY A 200 48.64 -53.01 -11.95
C GLY A 200 50.01 -53.65 -12.23
N ASP A 201 50.20 -54.24 -13.42
CA ASP A 201 51.47 -54.82 -13.83
C ASP A 201 52.60 -53.78 -13.87
N ARG A 202 52.30 -52.59 -14.40
CA ARG A 202 53.25 -51.48 -14.45
C ARG A 202 53.65 -51.03 -13.05
N ASP A 203 52.69 -50.92 -12.14
CA ASP A 203 52.93 -50.49 -10.76
C ASP A 203 53.73 -51.58 -9.99
N ALA A 204 53.40 -52.87 -10.20
CA ALA A 204 54.17 -53.99 -9.64
C ALA A 204 55.61 -54.08 -10.20
N MET A 205 55.82 -53.73 -11.48
CA MET A 205 57.16 -53.62 -12.06
C MET A 205 57.94 -52.46 -11.44
N ARG A 206 57.26 -51.34 -11.15
CA ARG A 206 57.86 -50.19 -10.46
C ARG A 206 58.30 -50.56 -9.05
N GLU A 207 57.43 -51.22 -8.27
CA GLU A 207 57.75 -51.67 -6.92
C GLU A 207 58.91 -52.69 -6.89
N ARG A 208 58.94 -53.65 -7.83
CA ARG A 208 60.06 -54.60 -7.96
C ARG A 208 61.38 -53.89 -8.23
N ARG A 209 61.40 -52.93 -9.16
CA ARG A 209 62.60 -52.12 -9.41
C ARG A 209 63.05 -51.34 -8.17
N GLU A 210 62.11 -50.76 -7.43
CA GLU A 210 62.41 -50.06 -6.18
C GLU A 210 62.92 -51.02 -5.08
N GLN A 211 62.46 -52.26 -5.02
CA GLN A 211 62.96 -53.29 -4.10
C GLN A 211 64.35 -53.78 -4.51
N GLU A 212 64.58 -54.04 -5.79
CA GLU A 212 65.89 -54.43 -6.32
C GLU A 212 66.93 -53.34 -6.07
N GLN A 213 66.59 -52.07 -6.32
CA GLN A 213 67.47 -50.94 -5.99
C GLN A 213 67.77 -50.86 -4.48
N ARG A 214 66.77 -51.11 -3.63
CA ARG A 214 66.97 -51.17 -2.17
C ARG A 214 67.89 -52.33 -1.77
N GLN A 215 67.70 -53.52 -2.35
CA GLN A 215 68.55 -54.68 -2.11
C GLN A 215 69.98 -54.46 -2.61
N GLN A 216 70.16 -53.85 -3.78
CA GLN A 216 71.47 -53.46 -4.30
C GLN A 216 72.15 -52.43 -3.39
N ALA A 217 71.44 -51.40 -2.93
CA ALA A 217 71.98 -50.43 -1.99
C ALA A 217 72.37 -51.08 -0.65
N LEU A 218 71.61 -52.06 -0.16
CA LEU A 218 71.95 -52.84 1.03
C LEU A 218 73.18 -53.73 0.78
N ALA A 219 73.26 -54.42 -0.36
CA ALA A 219 74.38 -55.28 -0.74
C ALA A 219 75.66 -54.47 -1.00
N GLU A 220 75.58 -53.30 -1.63
CA GLU A 220 76.71 -52.36 -1.75
C GLU A 220 77.18 -51.89 -0.37
N ARG A 221 76.25 -51.65 0.56
CA ARG A 221 76.58 -51.27 1.93
C ARG A 221 77.20 -52.42 2.73
N GLU A 222 76.75 -53.65 2.54
CA GLU A 222 77.38 -54.86 3.09
C GLU A 222 78.76 -55.14 2.47
N TRP A 223 78.92 -54.90 1.17
CA TRP A 223 80.21 -55.01 0.47
C TRP A 223 81.20 -53.96 0.98
N GLN A 224 80.76 -52.71 1.15
CA GLN A 224 81.56 -51.64 1.76
C GLN A 224 81.95 -51.93 3.22
N LEU A 225 81.15 -52.73 3.95
CA LEU A 225 81.47 -53.18 5.31
C LEU A 225 82.37 -54.43 5.34
N SER A 226 82.51 -55.15 4.23
CA SER A 226 83.32 -56.39 4.11
C SER A 226 84.60 -56.23 3.29
N GLU A 227 84.90 -55.03 2.76
CA GLU A 227 86.24 -54.71 2.30
C GLU A 227 87.23 -54.75 3.48
N PRO A 228 88.31 -55.56 3.40
CA PRO A 228 89.38 -55.47 4.38
C PRO A 228 90.08 -54.14 4.17
N THR A 229 90.05 -53.30 5.20
CA THR A 229 90.74 -52.01 5.19
C THR A 229 92.21 -52.23 4.84
N GLU A 230 92.77 -51.31 4.06
CA GLU A 230 94.12 -51.31 3.46
C GLU A 230 95.29 -51.27 4.48
N ALA A 231 95.12 -51.89 5.65
CA ALA A 231 96.08 -52.00 6.74
C ALA A 231 96.69 -53.41 6.90
N ASP A 232 96.21 -54.44 6.18
CA ASP A 232 96.64 -55.84 6.40
C ASP A 232 97.48 -56.47 5.27
N ARG A 233 98.08 -55.64 4.40
CA ARG A 233 99.03 -56.08 3.35
C ARG A 233 100.46 -55.61 3.61
N ARG A 234 101.07 -55.97 4.75
CA ARG A 234 102.54 -56.01 4.94
C ARG A 234 102.99 -56.95 6.06
N HIS A 235 103.14 -58.24 5.79
CA HIS A 235 104.34 -59.01 6.20
C HIS A 235 104.32 -60.41 5.57
N ASP A 236 105.24 -60.66 4.65
CA ASP A 236 105.71 -62.01 4.29
C ASP A 236 107.20 -62.03 4.66
N PRO A 237 107.65 -63.07 5.37
CA PRO A 237 108.80 -63.76 4.81
C PRO A 237 108.68 -65.28 4.88
N GLN A 238 109.11 -65.87 3.76
CA GLN A 238 110.17 -66.89 3.63
C GLN A 238 109.67 -68.20 3.01
N ARG A 239 109.90 -68.36 1.70
CA ARG A 239 110.91 -69.28 1.12
C ARG A 239 110.96 -70.66 1.80
N ASP A 240 110.55 -71.70 1.07
CA ASP A 240 111.51 -72.60 0.42
C ASP A 240 110.81 -73.57 -0.54
N GLY A 241 111.44 -73.81 -1.70
CA GLY A 241 111.13 -74.91 -2.63
C GLY A 241 111.55 -76.28 -2.05
N PRO A 242 111.46 -77.40 -2.80
CA PRO A 242 111.97 -77.56 -4.18
C PRO A 242 110.92 -78.17 -5.13
N ALA A 243 110.91 -77.82 -6.42
CA ALA A 243 111.74 -78.33 -7.51
C ALA A 243 111.47 -79.78 -7.96
N ARG A 244 110.96 -79.84 -9.20
CA ARG A 244 111.20 -80.83 -10.27
C ARG A 244 110.70 -82.27 -10.10
N GLY A 245 109.79 -82.63 -11.02
CA GLY A 245 110.19 -83.47 -12.15
C GLY A 245 109.32 -84.70 -12.40
N LEU A 246 108.77 -84.74 -13.62
CA LEU A 246 108.09 -85.85 -14.31
C LEU A 246 106.62 -86.12 -13.93
#